data_AF-A0A7S0JGF5-F1
#
_entry.id   AF-A0A7S0JGF5-F1
#
_cell.length_a   1.000
_cell.length_b   1.000
_cell.length_c   1.000
_cell.angle_alpha   90.00
_cell.angle_beta   90.00
_cell.angle_gamma   90.00
#
_symmetry.space_group_name_H-M   'P 1'
#
loop_
_entity.id
_entity.type
_entity.pdbx_description
1 polymer ?
#
loop_
_entity_poly.entity_id
_entity_poly.type
_entity_poly.pdbx_seq_one_letter_code
_entity_poly.pdbx_strand_id
1 'polypeptide(L)'
;DDAAIRPLMAAALACCDADATLPCVPRSARLAVLRRLLSAGAEPEANAAELRIDSPLLVCIGAAATDAAVVLIEGGADLRRCCVGGTRLPPMHLAAQLTQTDVVQALLSAGVGASSVTHPSRRSPLHMAAASPSPSAALLKLLLSHGANPNAVDAAGSRPLRLLPTADSAHGHAATLAAVCAAVEALVGGGARVDLRDKSGHAFAEWQPHESVQLVAKKALAALKAHKAAPRLRPCSHPLYEPVAAQQGAAWTDDAAAAACMACARPFNEYFRRHHCRLFGTVVCDACSTKRALLPGLPAASGSAVRVCDAAYNMLAMLDEVAEVEEAEAKAAKARTDALSAQRQQVVERLEQKAQAKADEKRRQLLAEGRGAGRPSTGSRHTEQSRAASAAASSASEAMAALHQRGEKLANLNDKVAQLGHDAEDFYAMTKKLRQQAERNSRWF
;
A
#
# COMPACT_ATOMS: atom_id res chain seq x y z
N ASP A 1 -5.61 48.82 3.14
CA ASP A 1 -4.92 47.93 4.09
C ASP A 1 -5.19 46.45 3.83
N ASP A 2 -4.93 45.97 2.59
CA ASP A 2 -5.23 44.60 2.13
C ASP A 2 -4.00 43.94 1.48
N ALA A 3 -2.80 44.23 1.99
CA ALA A 3 -1.53 43.68 1.48
C ALA A 3 -1.30 42.18 1.80
N ALA A 4 -2.35 41.41 2.14
CA ALA A 4 -2.19 40.12 2.81
C ALA A 4 -3.05 38.96 2.25
N ILE A 5 -3.57 39.05 1.03
CA ILE A 5 -3.83 37.84 0.23
C ILE A 5 -2.47 37.42 -0.35
N ARG A 6 -1.69 36.67 0.43
CA ARG A 6 -0.38 36.14 -0.02
C ARG A 6 -0.59 35.38 -1.35
N PRO A 7 0.36 35.48 -2.29
CA PRO A 7 0.22 35.03 -3.69
C PRO A 7 -0.21 33.57 -3.85
N LEU A 8 0.02 32.73 -2.84
CA LEU A 8 -0.40 31.33 -2.83
C LEU A 8 -1.92 31.15 -2.78
N MET A 9 -2.66 31.91 -1.96
CA MET A 9 -4.13 31.83 -1.91
C MET A 9 -4.74 32.31 -3.23
N ALA A 10 -4.21 33.40 -3.80
CA ALA A 10 -4.64 33.88 -5.11
C ALA A 10 -4.35 32.86 -6.23
N ALA A 11 -3.19 32.21 -6.20
CA ALA A 11 -2.84 31.14 -7.15
C ALA A 11 -3.74 29.91 -6.99
N ALA A 12 -4.10 29.54 -5.76
CA ALA A 12 -5.03 28.46 -5.48
C ALA A 12 -6.45 28.78 -6.01
N LEU A 13 -6.97 29.98 -5.71
CA LEU A 13 -8.26 30.46 -6.24
C LEU A 13 -8.28 30.49 -7.77
N ALA A 14 -7.19 30.96 -8.41
CA ALA A 14 -7.07 30.92 -9.86
C ALA A 14 -7.11 29.50 -10.44
N CYS A 15 -6.73 28.47 -9.68
CA CYS A 15 -6.89 27.06 -10.08
C CYS A 15 -8.31 26.52 -9.89
N CYS A 16 -9.14 27.17 -9.05
CA CYS A 16 -10.50 26.77 -8.70
C CYS A 16 -11.55 27.32 -9.68
N ASP A 17 -11.29 28.47 -10.32
CA ASP A 17 -12.19 29.05 -11.30
C ASP A 17 -12.29 28.15 -12.55
N ALA A 18 -13.42 27.44 -12.65
CA ALA A 18 -13.83 26.71 -13.85
C ALA A 18 -14.37 27.66 -14.94
N ASP A 19 -14.87 28.84 -14.55
CA ASP A 19 -15.39 29.89 -15.44
C ASP A 19 -14.81 31.27 -15.07
N ALA A 20 -14.15 31.90 -16.03
CA ALA A 20 -14.04 33.36 -16.22
C ALA A 20 -13.37 34.25 -15.13
N THR A 21 -12.04 34.31 -15.12
CA THR A 21 -11.27 35.57 -14.87
C THR A 21 -9.97 35.65 -15.68
N LEU A 22 -9.34 34.52 -16.02
CA LEU A 22 -8.15 34.42 -16.87
C LEU A 22 -8.32 33.33 -17.96
N PRO A 23 -9.19 33.53 -18.97
CA PRO A 23 -9.42 32.56 -20.06
C PRO A 23 -8.16 32.26 -20.90
N CYS A 24 -7.11 33.07 -20.77
CA CYS A 24 -5.87 32.95 -21.52
C CYS A 24 -4.77 32.10 -20.85
N VAL A 25 -4.93 31.69 -19.58
CA VAL A 25 -3.87 30.95 -18.87
C VAL A 25 -4.22 29.46 -18.76
N PRO A 26 -3.45 28.56 -19.42
CA PRO A 26 -3.72 27.13 -19.37
C PRO A 26 -3.59 26.60 -17.94
N ARG A 27 -4.40 25.58 -17.59
CA ARG A 27 -4.40 24.94 -16.26
C ARG A 27 -3.00 24.49 -15.83
N SER A 28 -2.20 23.99 -16.76
CA SER A 28 -0.79 23.62 -16.54
C SER A 28 0.07 24.79 -16.08
N ALA A 29 -0.12 25.99 -16.64
CA ALA A 29 0.61 27.18 -16.24
C ALA A 29 0.18 27.67 -14.85
N ARG A 30 -1.11 27.60 -14.51
CA ARG A 30 -1.62 27.93 -13.16
C ARG A 30 -1.03 26.98 -12.10
N LEU A 31 -1.01 25.68 -12.38
CA LEU A 31 -0.38 24.68 -11.50
C LEU A 31 1.15 24.88 -11.39
N ALA A 32 1.82 25.29 -12.48
CA ALA A 32 3.25 25.59 -12.45
C ALA A 32 3.56 26.79 -11.56
N VAL A 33 2.73 27.84 -11.59
CA VAL A 33 2.86 28.99 -10.68
C VAL A 33 2.69 28.54 -9.23
N LEU A 34 1.67 27.73 -8.93
CA LEU A 34 1.42 27.20 -7.59
C LEU A 34 2.61 26.38 -7.07
N ARG A 35 3.16 25.46 -7.89
CA ARG A 35 4.35 24.68 -7.55
C ARG A 35 5.58 25.56 -7.31
N ARG A 36 5.78 26.60 -8.14
CA ARG A 36 6.91 27.53 -7.97
C ARG A 36 6.81 28.31 -6.66
N LEU A 37 5.62 28.77 -6.29
CA LEU A 37 5.41 29.48 -5.02
C LEU A 37 5.73 28.59 -3.82
N LEU A 38 5.28 27.33 -3.83
CA LEU A 38 5.61 26.36 -2.78
C LEU A 38 7.12 26.08 -2.72
N SER A 39 7.78 25.90 -3.88
CA SER A 39 9.23 25.68 -3.94
C SER A 39 10.05 26.89 -3.47
N ALA A 40 9.47 28.09 -3.53
CA ALA A 40 10.06 29.32 -3.02
C ALA A 40 9.85 29.53 -1.51
N GLY A 41 9.25 28.56 -0.80
CA GLY A 41 8.99 28.62 0.63
C GLY A 41 7.72 29.38 1.00
N ALA A 42 6.76 29.54 0.07
CA ALA A 42 5.46 30.13 0.42
C ALA A 42 4.72 29.20 1.40
N GLU A 43 4.43 29.72 2.59
CA GLU A 43 3.72 28.97 3.62
C GLU A 43 2.24 28.75 3.23
N PRO A 44 1.75 27.50 3.19
CA PRO A 44 0.39 27.17 2.78
C PRO A 44 -0.71 27.71 3.70
N GLU A 45 -0.39 27.97 4.97
CA GLU A 45 -1.36 28.37 6.00
C GLU A 45 -1.38 29.86 6.31
N ALA A 46 -0.61 30.65 5.57
CA ALA A 46 -0.42 32.04 5.93
C ALA A 46 -1.74 32.83 5.89
N ASN A 47 -2.11 33.39 7.04
CA ASN A 47 -3.30 34.23 7.30
C ASN A 47 -4.65 33.51 7.35
N ALA A 48 -4.72 32.19 7.12
CA ALA A 48 -5.99 31.47 7.19
C ALA A 48 -6.57 31.53 8.61
N ALA A 49 -5.73 31.43 9.65
CA ALA A 49 -6.15 31.48 11.06
C ALA A 49 -6.72 32.85 11.48
N GLU A 50 -6.16 33.93 10.96
CA GLU A 50 -6.49 35.30 11.37
C GLU A 50 -7.79 35.80 10.72
N LEU A 51 -8.00 35.49 9.44
CA LEU A 51 -9.14 35.98 8.67
C LEU A 51 -10.38 35.07 8.76
N ARG A 52 -10.30 33.94 9.49
CA ARG A 52 -11.34 32.90 9.52
C ARG A 52 -11.81 32.53 8.11
N ILE A 53 -10.86 32.34 7.19
CA ILE A 53 -11.12 31.83 5.85
C ILE A 53 -10.66 30.38 5.74
N ASP A 54 -11.22 29.67 4.77
CA ASP A 54 -10.75 28.35 4.39
C ASP A 54 -9.28 28.38 3.97
N SER A 55 -8.55 27.31 4.30
CA SER A 55 -7.18 27.14 3.79
C SER A 55 -7.18 27.01 2.27
N PRO A 56 -6.08 27.34 1.57
CA PRO A 56 -5.99 27.13 0.12
C PRO A 56 -6.33 25.70 -0.29
N LEU A 57 -5.93 24.71 0.51
CA LEU A 57 -6.25 23.30 0.29
C LEU A 57 -7.77 23.06 0.34
N LEU A 58 -8.44 23.56 1.37
CA LEU A 58 -9.88 23.38 1.54
C LEU A 58 -10.69 24.06 0.43
N VAL A 59 -10.26 25.24 -0.03
CA VAL A 59 -10.86 25.93 -1.19
C VAL A 59 -10.73 25.07 -2.45
N CYS A 60 -9.53 24.52 -2.73
CA CYS A 60 -9.33 23.63 -3.88
C CYS A 60 -10.18 22.36 -3.81
N ILE A 61 -10.33 21.77 -2.61
CA ILE A 61 -11.20 20.61 -2.40
C ILE A 61 -12.67 20.99 -2.66
N GLY A 62 -13.15 22.11 -2.10
CA GLY A 62 -14.52 22.59 -2.30
C GLY A 62 -14.86 22.86 -3.77
N ALA A 63 -13.90 23.40 -4.53
CA ALA A 63 -14.04 23.67 -5.96
C ALA A 63 -13.76 22.48 -6.88
N ALA A 64 -13.48 21.29 -6.32
CA ALA A 64 -13.08 20.10 -7.08
C ALA A 64 -11.83 20.29 -7.98
N ALA A 65 -10.91 21.17 -7.56
CA ALA A 65 -9.62 21.39 -8.22
C ALA A 65 -8.59 20.34 -7.76
N THR A 66 -8.82 19.07 -8.13
CA THR A 66 -8.03 17.90 -7.70
C THR A 66 -6.51 18.10 -7.81
N ASP A 67 -6.02 18.53 -8.97
CA ASP A 67 -4.57 18.68 -9.20
C ASP A 67 -3.95 19.73 -8.28
N ALA A 68 -4.65 20.84 -8.05
CA ALA A 68 -4.18 21.91 -7.17
C ALA A 68 -4.21 21.47 -5.71
N ALA A 69 -5.22 20.71 -5.30
CA ALA A 69 -5.29 20.11 -3.97
C ALA A 69 -4.12 19.13 -3.74
N VAL A 70 -3.80 18.26 -4.71
CA VAL A 70 -2.66 17.33 -4.62
C VAL A 70 -1.34 18.10 -4.51
N VAL A 71 -1.14 19.14 -5.31
CA VAL A 71 0.05 20.02 -5.22
C VAL A 71 0.21 20.63 -3.83
N LEU A 72 -0.89 21.09 -3.22
CA LEU A 72 -0.87 21.69 -1.88
C LEU A 72 -0.59 20.65 -0.79
N ILE A 73 -1.10 19.42 -0.94
CA ILE A 73 -0.80 18.30 -0.02
C ILE A 73 0.70 17.95 -0.10
N GLU A 74 1.25 17.82 -1.31
CA GLU A 74 2.69 17.61 -1.53
C GLU A 74 3.53 18.77 -0.99
N GLY A 75 2.99 20.00 -1.03
CA GLY A 75 3.60 21.22 -0.53
C GLY A 75 3.55 21.40 0.98
N GLY A 76 3.03 20.43 1.74
CA GLY A 76 2.99 20.47 3.21
C GLY A 76 1.87 21.34 3.79
N ALA A 77 0.73 21.48 3.10
CA ALA A 77 -0.46 22.12 3.67
C ALA A 77 -0.94 21.42 4.95
N ASP A 78 -1.60 22.16 5.86
CA ASP A 78 -2.10 21.57 7.10
C ASP A 78 -3.33 20.69 6.82
N LEU A 79 -3.14 19.38 6.97
CA LEU A 79 -4.16 18.37 6.68
C LEU A 79 -5.17 18.19 7.82
N ARG A 80 -5.06 18.93 8.92
CA ARG A 80 -5.97 18.86 10.08
C ARG A 80 -6.90 20.06 10.17
N ARG A 81 -6.56 21.16 9.52
CA ARG A 81 -7.33 22.39 9.55
C ARG A 81 -8.72 22.17 8.97
N CYS A 82 -9.74 22.52 9.73
CA CYS A 82 -11.13 22.33 9.34
C CYS A 82 -11.65 23.52 8.52
N CYS A 83 -12.60 23.26 7.62
CA CYS A 83 -13.29 24.34 6.90
C CYS A 83 -14.02 25.30 7.83
N VAL A 84 -14.13 26.54 7.38
CA VAL A 84 -14.80 27.63 8.07
C VAL A 84 -16.23 27.72 7.57
N GLY A 85 -17.19 27.66 8.52
CA GLY A 85 -18.61 27.57 8.22
C GLY A 85 -19.13 26.13 8.16
N GLY A 86 -20.40 25.92 8.55
CA GLY A 86 -21.03 24.60 8.55
C GLY A 86 -20.44 23.62 9.58
N THR A 87 -20.18 22.38 9.15
CA THR A 87 -19.85 21.22 10.02
C THR A 87 -18.38 21.10 10.44
N ARG A 88 -17.53 22.10 10.12
CA ARG A 88 -16.09 22.14 10.43
C ARG A 88 -15.38 20.83 10.10
N LEU A 89 -15.36 20.49 8.80
CA LEU A 89 -14.77 19.25 8.31
C LEU A 89 -13.27 19.42 8.04
N PRO A 90 -12.43 18.49 8.49
CA PRO A 90 -11.05 18.37 8.02
C PRO A 90 -11.00 18.05 6.52
N PRO A 91 -9.86 18.28 5.83
CA PRO A 91 -9.70 18.06 4.39
C PRO A 91 -10.08 16.65 3.95
N MET A 92 -9.68 15.63 4.72
CA MET A 92 -10.03 14.23 4.44
C MET A 92 -11.54 13.96 4.47
N HIS A 93 -12.26 14.57 5.42
CA HIS A 93 -13.69 14.35 5.57
C HIS A 93 -14.47 15.09 4.48
N LEU A 94 -14.01 16.29 4.11
CA LEU A 94 -14.59 17.07 3.01
C LEU A 94 -14.35 16.37 1.66
N ALA A 95 -13.12 15.94 1.38
CA ALA A 95 -12.79 15.20 0.15
C ALA A 95 -13.58 13.89 0.04
N ALA A 96 -13.77 13.18 1.16
CA ALA A 96 -14.60 11.98 1.20
C ALA A 96 -16.09 12.27 0.93
N GLN A 97 -16.63 13.36 1.49
CA GLN A 97 -18.01 13.80 1.24
C GLN A 97 -18.24 14.15 -0.24
N LEU A 98 -17.26 14.81 -0.86
CA LEU A 98 -17.29 15.20 -2.28
C LEU A 98 -16.85 14.06 -3.22
N THR A 99 -16.55 12.87 -2.69
CA THR A 99 -16.15 11.68 -3.45
C THR A 99 -14.91 11.83 -4.32
N GLN A 100 -13.98 12.70 -3.91
CA GLN A 100 -12.72 12.94 -4.61
C GLN A 100 -11.68 11.87 -4.26
N THR A 101 -11.71 10.76 -4.98
CA THR A 101 -10.85 9.59 -4.73
C THR A 101 -9.37 9.93 -4.77
N ASP A 102 -8.92 10.72 -5.74
CA ASP A 102 -7.50 11.06 -5.91
C ASP A 102 -6.96 11.95 -4.79
N VAL A 103 -7.77 12.92 -4.33
CA VAL A 103 -7.40 13.76 -3.17
C VAL A 103 -7.35 12.91 -1.91
N VAL A 104 -8.31 12.00 -1.70
CA VAL A 104 -8.29 11.09 -0.55
C VAL A 104 -7.07 10.17 -0.60
N GLN A 105 -6.71 9.65 -1.77
CA GLN A 105 -5.49 8.87 -1.95
C GLN A 105 -4.25 9.68 -1.57
N ALA A 106 -4.13 10.93 -2.03
CA ALA A 106 -3.01 11.80 -1.69
C ALA A 106 -2.93 12.09 -0.19
N LEU A 107 -4.07 12.32 0.47
CA LEU A 107 -4.14 12.53 1.93
C LEU A 107 -3.73 11.28 2.72
N LEU A 108 -4.15 10.09 2.27
CA LEU A 108 -3.73 8.81 2.87
C LEU A 108 -2.22 8.59 2.71
N SER A 109 -1.68 8.87 1.52
CA SER A 109 -0.23 8.79 1.25
C SER A 109 0.58 9.80 2.09
N ALA A 110 0.00 10.95 2.43
CA ALA A 110 0.58 11.94 3.34
C ALA A 110 0.49 11.55 4.84
N GLY A 111 -0.01 10.35 5.16
CA GLY A 111 -0.03 9.81 6.52
C GLY A 111 -1.26 10.16 7.35
N VAL A 112 -2.32 10.71 6.74
CA VAL A 112 -3.59 10.94 7.44
C VAL A 112 -4.32 9.60 7.64
N GLY A 113 -4.74 9.32 8.87
CA GLY A 113 -5.41 8.05 9.19
C GLY A 113 -6.83 7.92 8.62
N ALA A 114 -7.11 6.80 7.94
CA ALA A 114 -8.42 6.50 7.33
C ALA A 114 -9.58 6.36 8.34
N SER A 115 -9.25 6.13 9.62
CA SER A 115 -10.20 6.04 10.74
C SER A 115 -10.26 7.32 11.61
N SER A 116 -9.73 8.44 11.12
CA SER A 116 -9.90 9.75 11.78
C SER A 116 -11.38 10.08 11.98
N VAL A 117 -11.72 10.90 12.97
CA VAL A 117 -13.12 11.27 13.26
C VAL A 117 -13.26 12.77 13.47
N THR A 118 -14.40 13.31 13.05
CA THR A 118 -14.77 14.71 13.27
C THR A 118 -15.26 14.97 14.70
N HIS A 119 -15.15 16.22 15.14
CA HIS A 119 -15.83 16.70 16.36
C HIS A 119 -16.87 17.76 16.00
N PRO A 120 -18.08 17.73 16.59
CA PRO A 120 -18.54 16.82 17.65
C PRO A 120 -19.21 15.53 17.12
N SER A 121 -19.48 15.43 15.83
CA SER A 121 -20.33 14.37 15.26
C SER A 121 -19.70 12.97 15.23
N ARG A 122 -18.41 12.82 15.55
CA ARG A 122 -17.65 11.55 15.56
C ARG A 122 -17.78 10.77 14.24
N ARG A 123 -17.93 11.47 13.11
CA ARG A 123 -18.02 10.85 11.79
C ARG A 123 -16.64 10.57 11.26
N SER A 124 -16.43 9.37 10.72
CA SER A 124 -15.20 9.02 10.01
C SER A 124 -15.28 9.38 8.52
N PRO A 125 -14.16 9.39 7.77
CA PRO A 125 -14.18 9.58 6.32
C PRO A 125 -15.13 8.61 5.62
N LEU A 126 -15.23 7.37 6.13
CA LEU A 126 -16.14 6.36 5.61
C LEU A 126 -17.62 6.72 5.83
N HIS A 127 -17.96 7.37 6.96
CA HIS A 127 -19.32 7.92 7.16
C HIS A 127 -19.62 9.03 6.16
N MET A 128 -18.64 9.90 5.86
CA MET A 128 -18.82 11.00 4.91
C MET A 128 -18.97 10.51 3.48
N ALA A 129 -18.15 9.54 3.07
CA ALA A 129 -18.26 8.91 1.76
C ALA A 129 -19.59 8.17 1.57
N ALA A 130 -20.08 7.48 2.60
CA ALA A 130 -21.36 6.79 2.56
C ALA A 130 -22.57 7.75 2.57
N ALA A 131 -22.44 8.92 3.22
CA ALA A 131 -23.47 9.96 3.25
C ALA A 131 -23.49 10.83 1.98
N SER A 132 -22.60 10.60 1.02
CA SER A 132 -22.59 11.32 -0.25
C SER A 132 -23.86 11.01 -1.06
N PRO A 133 -24.43 11.99 -1.79
CA PRO A 133 -25.52 11.75 -2.73
C PRO A 133 -25.19 10.68 -3.79
N SER A 134 -23.92 10.57 -4.17
CA SER A 134 -23.43 9.59 -5.14
C SER A 134 -22.25 8.82 -4.53
N PRO A 135 -22.50 7.76 -3.74
CA PRO A 135 -21.42 7.06 -3.04
C PRO A 135 -20.54 6.29 -4.02
N SER A 136 -19.24 6.64 -4.06
CA SER A 136 -18.26 5.96 -4.91
C SER A 136 -17.78 4.66 -4.26
N ALA A 137 -18.11 3.52 -4.90
CA ALA A 137 -17.63 2.21 -4.46
C ALA A 137 -16.08 2.11 -4.47
N ALA A 138 -15.41 2.79 -5.40
CA ALA A 138 -13.95 2.85 -5.48
C ALA A 138 -13.35 3.55 -4.25
N LEU A 139 -13.91 4.71 -3.87
CA LEU A 139 -13.48 5.44 -2.68
C LEU A 139 -13.74 4.64 -1.40
N LEU A 140 -14.90 3.97 -1.29
CA LEU A 140 -15.21 3.12 -0.13
C LEU A 140 -14.20 1.98 0.01
N LYS A 141 -13.89 1.28 -1.09
CA LYS A 141 -12.87 0.22 -1.12
C LYS A 141 -11.50 0.75 -0.72
N LEU A 142 -11.12 1.93 -1.22
CA LEU A 142 -9.85 2.57 -0.87
C LEU A 142 -9.73 2.87 0.63
N LEU A 143 -10.77 3.47 1.23
CA LEU A 143 -10.76 3.75 2.67
C LEU A 143 -10.68 2.44 3.48
N LEU A 144 -11.39 1.40 3.05
CA LEU A 144 -11.39 0.09 3.70
C LEU A 144 -10.03 -0.62 3.61
N SER A 145 -9.36 -0.56 2.46
CA SER A 145 -8.01 -1.13 2.28
C SER A 145 -6.96 -0.43 3.14
N HIS A 146 -7.17 0.85 3.45
CA HIS A 146 -6.34 1.62 4.39
C HIS A 146 -6.81 1.53 5.86
N GLY A 147 -7.63 0.53 6.21
CA GLY A 147 -7.99 0.22 7.59
C GLY A 147 -9.12 1.07 8.18
N ALA A 148 -9.99 1.67 7.36
CA ALA A 148 -11.21 2.30 7.85
C ALA A 148 -12.14 1.25 8.48
N ASN A 149 -12.65 1.52 9.69
CA ASN A 149 -13.59 0.61 10.35
C ASN A 149 -15.01 0.71 9.72
N PRO A 150 -15.51 -0.34 9.03
CA PRO A 150 -16.83 -0.35 8.38
C PRO A 150 -18.01 -0.31 9.36
N ASN A 151 -17.78 -0.67 10.62
CA ASN A 151 -18.79 -0.77 11.67
C ASN A 151 -18.66 0.32 12.73
N ALA A 152 -17.82 1.34 12.50
CA ALA A 152 -17.72 2.50 13.36
C ALA A 152 -19.09 3.17 13.51
N VAL A 153 -19.32 3.78 14.68
CA VAL A 153 -20.57 4.49 14.98
C VAL A 153 -20.27 5.97 15.22
N ASP A 154 -21.03 6.83 14.55
CA ASP A 154 -21.00 8.27 14.78
C ASP A 154 -21.65 8.66 16.13
N ALA A 155 -21.71 9.95 16.44
CA ALA A 155 -22.32 10.44 17.69
C ALA A 155 -23.82 10.10 17.81
N ALA A 156 -24.52 9.93 16.68
CA ALA A 156 -25.91 9.50 16.67
C ALA A 156 -26.05 7.97 16.86
N GLY A 157 -24.95 7.21 16.81
CA GLY A 157 -24.95 5.75 16.83
C GLY A 157 -25.18 5.14 15.45
N SER A 158 -25.13 5.94 14.40
CA SER A 158 -25.30 5.51 13.01
C SER A 158 -23.98 4.98 12.48
N ARG A 159 -24.06 3.90 11.69
CA ARG A 159 -22.93 3.29 10.98
C ARG A 159 -22.86 3.82 9.56
N PRO A 160 -21.72 3.72 8.85
CA PRO A 160 -21.61 4.18 7.46
C PRO A 160 -22.71 3.61 6.56
N LEU A 161 -23.00 2.31 6.69
CA LEU A 161 -24.06 1.64 5.95
C LEU A 161 -25.44 2.32 6.11
N ARG A 162 -25.77 2.83 7.31
CA ARG A 162 -27.06 3.50 7.61
C ARG A 162 -27.19 4.87 6.94
N LEU A 163 -26.06 5.48 6.57
CA LEU A 163 -26.01 6.81 5.97
C LEU A 163 -26.12 6.77 4.44
N LEU A 164 -26.11 5.58 3.83
CA LEU A 164 -26.35 5.44 2.40
C LEU A 164 -27.71 6.03 2.02
N PRO A 165 -27.81 6.75 0.89
CA PRO A 165 -29.05 7.39 0.47
C PRO A 165 -30.14 6.35 0.22
N THR A 166 -31.39 6.70 0.54
CA THR A 166 -32.56 5.88 0.17
C THR A 166 -32.93 6.17 -1.29
N ALA A 167 -33.28 5.13 -2.04
CA ALA A 167 -33.66 5.27 -3.44
C ALA A 167 -34.85 6.24 -3.65
N ASP A 168 -35.74 6.36 -2.67
CA ASP A 168 -36.95 7.20 -2.74
C ASP A 168 -36.67 8.70 -2.55
N SER A 169 -35.58 9.05 -1.86
CA SER A 169 -35.19 10.45 -1.65
C SER A 169 -34.51 11.07 -2.88
N ALA A 170 -34.08 10.23 -3.83
CA ALA A 170 -33.48 10.65 -5.08
C ALA A 170 -34.57 10.88 -6.14
N HIS A 171 -35.01 12.12 -6.27
CA HIS A 171 -35.71 12.55 -7.47
C HIS A 171 -34.76 12.34 -8.67
N GLY A 172 -34.94 11.24 -9.41
CA GLY A 172 -34.61 11.17 -10.84
C GLY A 172 -33.25 10.63 -11.31
N HIS A 173 -32.51 9.81 -10.55
CA HIS A 173 -31.27 9.22 -11.11
C HIS A 173 -31.13 7.72 -10.81
N ALA A 174 -31.45 6.88 -11.81
CA ALA A 174 -31.13 5.44 -11.79
C ALA A 174 -29.64 5.15 -11.53
N ALA A 175 -28.75 6.10 -11.86
CA ALA A 175 -27.33 6.06 -11.53
C ALA A 175 -27.06 5.96 -10.02
N THR A 176 -27.93 6.54 -9.19
CA THR A 176 -27.83 6.51 -7.72
C THR A 176 -28.10 5.11 -7.17
N LEU A 177 -29.05 4.37 -7.75
CA LEU A 177 -29.37 3.02 -7.28
C LEU A 177 -28.20 2.05 -7.54
N ALA A 178 -27.61 2.10 -8.74
CA ALA A 178 -26.43 1.29 -9.06
C ALA A 178 -25.24 1.65 -8.16
N ALA A 179 -25.00 2.95 -7.92
CA ALA A 179 -23.98 3.42 -7.00
C ALA A 179 -24.24 2.94 -5.55
N VAL A 180 -25.48 3.00 -5.07
CA VAL A 180 -25.86 2.51 -3.74
C VAL A 180 -25.67 1.00 -3.63
N CYS A 181 -26.09 0.21 -4.62
CA CYS A 181 -25.85 -1.23 -4.64
C CYS A 181 -24.35 -1.55 -4.59
N ALA A 182 -23.54 -0.90 -5.44
CA ALA A 182 -22.09 -1.08 -5.46
C ALA A 182 -21.43 -0.62 -4.14
N ALA A 183 -21.95 0.43 -3.51
CA ALA A 183 -21.48 0.90 -2.20
C ALA A 183 -21.82 -0.09 -1.07
N VAL A 184 -23.02 -0.69 -1.09
CA VAL A 184 -23.39 -1.76 -0.15
C VAL A 184 -22.45 -2.95 -0.33
N GLU A 185 -22.20 -3.39 -1.56
CA GLU A 185 -21.28 -4.49 -1.83
C GLU A 185 -19.84 -4.18 -1.38
N ALA A 186 -19.35 -2.96 -1.65
CA ALA A 186 -18.03 -2.53 -1.21
C ALA A 186 -17.91 -2.54 0.33
N LEU A 187 -18.89 -1.98 1.03
CA LEU A 187 -18.92 -1.95 2.50
C LEU A 187 -19.02 -3.37 3.08
N VAL A 188 -19.92 -4.21 2.57
CA VAL A 188 -20.07 -5.60 3.01
C VAL A 188 -18.79 -6.40 2.75
N GLY A 189 -18.19 -6.26 1.56
CA GLY A 189 -16.92 -6.88 1.21
C GLY A 189 -15.79 -6.47 2.15
N GLY A 190 -15.80 -5.22 2.62
CA GLY A 190 -14.90 -4.73 3.67
C GLY A 190 -15.24 -5.14 5.10
N GLY A 191 -16.30 -5.94 5.31
CA GLY A 191 -16.71 -6.44 6.63
C GLY A 191 -17.80 -5.60 7.33
N ALA A 192 -18.53 -4.75 6.61
CA ALA A 192 -19.70 -4.06 7.15
C ALA A 192 -20.83 -5.05 7.46
N ARG A 193 -21.43 -4.89 8.64
CA ARG A 193 -22.47 -5.78 9.14
C ARG A 193 -23.86 -5.25 8.85
N VAL A 194 -24.57 -5.96 7.97
CA VAL A 194 -25.96 -5.65 7.56
C VAL A 194 -27.01 -6.12 8.58
N ASP A 195 -26.64 -7.01 9.51
CA ASP A 195 -27.52 -7.57 10.53
C ASP A 195 -27.61 -6.72 11.81
N LEU A 196 -26.78 -5.68 11.92
CA LEU A 196 -26.80 -4.78 13.05
C LEU A 196 -28.03 -3.87 13.01
N ARG A 197 -28.86 -3.99 14.05
CA ARG A 197 -30.02 -3.13 14.27
C ARG A 197 -29.60 -1.76 14.77
N ASP A 198 -30.34 -0.74 14.36
CA ASP A 198 -30.19 0.64 14.86
C ASP A 198 -30.86 0.82 16.23
N LYS A 199 -30.89 2.05 16.75
CA LYS A 199 -31.54 2.39 18.03
C LYS A 199 -33.05 2.14 17.99
N SER A 200 -33.67 2.26 16.82
CA SER A 200 -35.10 1.99 16.60
C SER A 200 -35.39 0.49 16.45
N GLY A 201 -34.34 -0.36 16.44
CA GLY A 201 -34.47 -1.80 16.33
C GLY A 201 -34.55 -2.31 14.91
N HIS A 202 -34.42 -1.46 13.88
CA HIS A 202 -34.52 -1.88 12.49
C HIS A 202 -33.15 -2.30 11.93
N ALA A 203 -33.11 -3.41 11.19
CA ALA A 203 -31.92 -3.82 10.43
C ALA A 203 -31.79 -3.00 9.15
N PHE A 204 -30.60 -2.93 8.55
CA PHE A 204 -30.38 -2.13 7.33
C PHE A 204 -31.34 -2.49 6.19
N ALA A 205 -31.59 -3.77 5.98
CA ALA A 205 -32.51 -4.25 4.95
C ALA A 205 -33.99 -3.89 5.20
N GLU A 206 -34.37 -3.63 6.46
CA GLU A 206 -35.73 -3.22 6.82
C GLU A 206 -35.93 -1.71 6.61
N TRP A 207 -34.84 -0.93 6.64
CA TRP A 207 -34.87 0.53 6.45
C TRP A 207 -34.84 0.94 4.97
N GLN A 208 -34.23 0.15 4.09
CA GLN A 208 -34.12 0.48 2.67
C GLN A 208 -35.41 0.11 1.91
N PRO A 209 -36.08 1.07 1.25
CA PRO A 209 -37.36 0.82 0.59
C PRO A 209 -37.22 0.02 -0.72
N HIS A 210 -36.09 0.14 -1.41
CA HIS A 210 -35.92 -0.43 -2.75
C HIS A 210 -35.52 -1.91 -2.73
N GLU A 211 -36.28 -2.74 -3.46
CA GLU A 211 -36.14 -4.20 -3.47
C GLU A 211 -34.72 -4.67 -3.84
N SER A 212 -34.09 -4.06 -4.85
CA SER A 212 -32.70 -4.40 -5.25
C SER A 212 -31.70 -4.22 -4.11
N VAL A 213 -31.79 -3.13 -3.33
CA VAL A 213 -30.89 -2.87 -2.20
C VAL A 213 -31.15 -3.87 -1.08
N GLN A 214 -32.42 -4.20 -0.82
CA GLN A 214 -32.79 -5.25 0.13
C GLN A 214 -32.26 -6.62 -0.31
N LEU A 215 -32.32 -6.95 -1.60
CA LEU A 215 -31.83 -8.22 -2.13
C LEU A 215 -30.31 -8.35 -1.96
N VAL A 216 -29.55 -7.30 -2.27
CA VAL A 216 -28.10 -7.24 -2.02
C VAL A 216 -27.81 -7.40 -0.53
N ALA A 217 -28.54 -6.69 0.33
CA ALA A 217 -28.38 -6.80 1.78
C ALA A 217 -28.74 -8.20 2.31
N LYS A 218 -29.78 -8.86 1.78
CA LYS A 218 -30.17 -10.23 2.13
C LYS A 218 -29.15 -11.26 1.66
N LYS A 219 -28.62 -11.11 0.44
CA LYS A 219 -27.53 -11.95 -0.08
C LYS A 219 -26.26 -11.79 0.77
N ALA A 220 -25.89 -10.55 1.09
CA ALA A 220 -24.81 -10.24 2.01
C ALA A 220 -25.02 -10.88 3.39
N LEU A 221 -26.24 -10.82 3.93
CA LEU A 221 -26.60 -11.46 5.21
C LEU A 221 -26.47 -12.99 5.14
N ALA A 222 -26.93 -13.60 4.05
CA ALA A 222 -26.78 -15.04 3.83
C ALA A 222 -25.30 -15.44 3.74
N ALA A 223 -24.48 -14.66 3.04
CA ALA A 223 -23.03 -14.84 2.99
C ALA A 223 -22.40 -14.69 4.39
N LEU A 224 -22.76 -13.67 5.18
CA LEU A 224 -22.32 -13.50 6.57
C LEU A 224 -22.71 -14.68 7.48
N LYS A 225 -23.94 -15.21 7.33
CA LYS A 225 -24.40 -16.41 8.06
C LYS A 225 -23.67 -17.67 7.60
N ALA A 226 -23.38 -17.81 6.32
CA ALA A 226 -22.51 -18.87 5.80
C ALA A 226 -21.06 -18.69 6.31
N HIS A 227 -20.61 -17.46 6.54
CA HIS A 227 -19.31 -17.16 7.15
C HIS A 227 -19.23 -17.47 8.66
N LYS A 228 -20.36 -17.55 9.39
CA LYS A 228 -20.37 -18.21 10.72
C LYS A 228 -19.96 -19.68 10.63
N ALA A 229 -19.97 -20.28 9.43
CA ALA A 229 -19.44 -21.62 9.14
C ALA A 229 -18.08 -21.60 8.39
N ALA A 230 -17.45 -20.45 8.16
CA ALA A 230 -16.22 -20.32 7.35
C ALA A 230 -14.93 -20.24 8.20
N PRO A 231 -13.76 -20.39 7.55
CA PRO A 231 -12.74 -21.37 7.89
C PRO A 231 -11.96 -20.99 9.15
N ARG A 232 -11.42 -22.01 9.83
CA ARG A 232 -10.46 -21.82 10.92
C ARG A 232 -9.20 -21.19 10.34
N LEU A 233 -8.93 -19.91 10.66
CA LEU A 233 -7.66 -19.27 10.33
C LEU A 233 -6.54 -20.13 10.94
N ARG A 234 -5.73 -20.72 10.06
CA ARG A 234 -4.56 -21.52 10.45
C ARG A 234 -3.41 -20.57 10.80
N PRO A 235 -2.44 -21.03 11.60
CA PRO A 235 -1.19 -20.31 11.75
C PRO A 235 -0.51 -20.12 10.38
N CYS A 236 -0.19 -18.87 10.04
CA CYS A 236 0.56 -18.55 8.84
C CYS A 236 2.07 -18.52 9.14
N SER A 237 2.90 -18.64 8.11
CA SER A 237 4.36 -18.66 8.20
C SER A 237 4.98 -17.28 8.42
N HIS A 238 4.18 -16.21 8.47
CA HIS A 238 4.68 -14.85 8.61
C HIS A 238 5.47 -14.67 9.92
N PRO A 239 6.67 -14.06 9.91
CA PRO A 239 7.49 -13.88 11.13
C PRO A 239 6.80 -13.08 12.24
N LEU A 240 5.84 -12.21 11.88
CA LEU A 240 5.03 -11.45 12.85
C LEU A 240 3.82 -12.22 13.39
N TYR A 241 3.47 -13.38 12.84
CA TYR A 241 2.35 -14.17 13.32
C TYR A 241 2.57 -14.62 14.77
N GLU A 242 3.71 -15.24 15.07
CA GLU A 242 4.01 -15.76 16.41
C GLU A 242 4.07 -14.63 17.47
N PRO A 243 4.77 -13.50 17.25
CA PRO A 243 4.76 -12.38 18.19
C PRO A 243 3.39 -11.77 18.43
N VAL A 244 2.55 -11.65 17.39
CA VAL A 244 1.19 -11.11 17.51
C VAL A 244 0.29 -12.09 18.24
N ALA A 245 0.35 -13.36 17.86
CA ALA A 245 -0.43 -14.41 18.48
C ALA A 245 0.03 -14.69 19.93
N ALA A 246 1.28 -14.44 20.29
CA ALA A 246 1.79 -14.56 21.65
C ALA A 246 1.30 -13.45 22.61
N GLN A 247 0.67 -12.37 22.11
CA GLN A 247 0.05 -11.33 22.96
C GLN A 247 -1.26 -11.78 23.64
N GLN A 248 -1.60 -13.06 23.53
CA GLN A 248 -2.77 -13.70 24.14
C GLN A 248 -3.00 -13.25 25.58
N GLY A 249 -4.09 -12.51 25.79
CA GLY A 249 -4.55 -12.17 27.13
C GLY A 249 -3.62 -11.26 27.93
N ALA A 250 -2.63 -10.63 27.30
CA ALA A 250 -1.70 -9.72 27.98
C ALA A 250 -2.42 -8.54 28.69
N ALA A 251 -3.63 -8.21 28.24
CA ALA A 251 -4.54 -7.25 28.87
C ALA A 251 -5.96 -7.84 28.95
N TRP A 252 -6.15 -8.96 29.66
CA TRP A 252 -7.48 -9.53 29.86
C TRP A 252 -8.37 -8.61 30.68
N THR A 253 -9.45 -8.11 30.08
CA THR A 253 -10.38 -7.23 30.78
C THR A 253 -11.44 -8.03 31.52
N ASP A 254 -11.64 -7.70 32.79
CA ASP A 254 -12.73 -8.24 33.61
C ASP A 254 -14.11 -7.87 33.02
N ASP A 255 -15.05 -8.80 33.08
CA ASP A 255 -16.43 -8.57 32.63
C ASP A 255 -17.12 -7.41 33.36
N ALA A 256 -16.82 -7.23 34.65
CA ALA A 256 -17.37 -6.14 35.47
C ALA A 256 -16.85 -4.77 35.02
N ALA A 257 -15.63 -4.71 34.49
CA ALA A 257 -15.04 -3.48 33.96
C ALA A 257 -15.64 -3.07 32.60
N ALA A 258 -16.32 -3.98 31.90
CA ALA A 258 -16.92 -3.73 30.60
C ALA A 258 -18.44 -3.51 30.68
N ALA A 259 -18.85 -2.25 30.76
CA ALA A 259 -20.27 -1.87 30.66
C ALA A 259 -20.81 -1.95 29.21
N ALA A 260 -19.93 -1.87 28.21
CA ALA A 260 -20.27 -1.89 26.80
C ALA A 260 -19.24 -2.66 25.96
N CYS A 261 -19.64 -3.10 24.78
CA CYS A 261 -18.75 -3.76 23.82
C CYS A 261 -17.60 -2.83 23.44
N MET A 262 -16.36 -3.28 23.63
CA MET A 262 -15.15 -2.48 23.35
C MET A 262 -14.91 -2.25 21.85
N ALA A 263 -15.63 -2.97 20.98
CA ALA A 263 -15.53 -2.80 19.53
C ALA A 263 -16.61 -1.86 18.94
N CYS A 264 -17.85 -1.92 19.45
CA CYS A 264 -18.97 -1.15 18.89
C CYS A 264 -19.67 -0.21 19.89
N ALA A 265 -19.17 -0.12 21.12
CA ALA A 265 -19.69 0.70 22.21
C ALA A 265 -21.15 0.41 22.62
N ARG A 266 -21.75 -0.70 22.15
CA ARG A 266 -23.10 -1.10 22.55
C ARG A 266 -23.10 -1.58 23.99
N PRO A 267 -23.94 -1.03 24.89
CA PRO A 267 -24.02 -1.48 26.28
C PRO A 267 -24.47 -2.95 26.36
N PHE A 268 -23.85 -3.70 27.28
CA PHE A 268 -24.22 -5.08 27.55
C PHE A 268 -25.45 -5.13 28.46
N ASN A 269 -26.30 -6.15 28.29
CA ASN A 269 -27.45 -6.44 29.15
C ASN A 269 -27.77 -7.94 29.09
N GLU A 270 -28.89 -8.37 29.67
CA GLU A 270 -29.26 -9.80 29.70
C GLU A 270 -29.39 -10.47 28.32
N TYR A 271 -29.72 -9.68 27.28
CA TYR A 271 -29.84 -10.14 25.89
C TYR A 271 -28.53 -9.94 25.10
N PHE A 272 -27.80 -8.85 25.38
CA PHE A 272 -26.49 -8.56 24.79
C PHE A 272 -25.39 -9.06 25.71
N ARG A 273 -25.03 -10.34 25.53
CA ARG A 273 -24.03 -11.03 26.35
C ARG A 273 -22.60 -10.59 26.04
N ARG A 274 -21.75 -10.70 27.06
CA ARG A 274 -20.30 -10.47 27.01
C ARG A 274 -19.60 -11.69 26.44
N HIS A 275 -18.56 -11.44 25.63
CA HIS A 275 -17.65 -12.46 25.13
C HIS A 275 -16.24 -11.89 25.09
N HIS A 276 -15.24 -12.70 25.42
CA HIS A 276 -13.85 -12.26 25.31
C HIS A 276 -13.22 -12.59 23.96
N CYS A 277 -12.43 -11.66 23.46
CA CYS A 277 -11.48 -11.92 22.39
C CYS A 277 -10.26 -12.63 22.98
N ARG A 278 -9.96 -13.86 22.53
CA ARG A 278 -8.83 -14.63 23.09
C ARG A 278 -7.45 -14.08 22.71
N LEU A 279 -7.38 -13.28 21.64
CA LEU A 279 -6.15 -12.59 21.24
C LEU A 279 -5.91 -11.33 22.08
N PHE A 280 -6.84 -10.37 22.04
CA PHE A 280 -6.67 -9.06 22.69
C PHE A 280 -7.14 -8.99 24.15
N GLY A 281 -7.88 -9.98 24.65
CA GLY A 281 -8.45 -9.95 26.01
C GLY A 281 -9.63 -9.00 26.20
N THR A 282 -10.08 -8.32 25.14
CA THR A 282 -11.17 -7.33 25.20
C THR A 282 -12.56 -7.97 25.23
N VAL A 283 -13.51 -7.27 25.87
CA VAL A 283 -14.90 -7.70 25.97
C VAL A 283 -15.70 -7.17 24.78
N VAL A 284 -16.27 -8.09 24.00
CA VAL A 284 -16.98 -7.85 22.75
C VAL A 284 -18.33 -8.59 22.73
N CYS A 285 -19.27 -8.14 21.91
CA CYS A 285 -20.54 -8.86 21.69
C CYS A 285 -20.39 -9.97 20.63
N ASP A 286 -21.34 -10.91 20.54
CA ASP A 286 -21.32 -12.00 19.52
C ASP A 286 -21.18 -11.43 18.11
N ALA A 287 -21.84 -10.30 17.93
CA ALA A 287 -21.84 -9.45 16.77
C ALA A 287 -20.41 -9.00 16.35
N CYS A 288 -19.53 -8.69 17.29
CA CYS A 288 -18.17 -8.21 16.99
C CYS A 288 -17.10 -9.30 17.11
N SER A 289 -17.51 -10.56 17.29
CA SER A 289 -16.64 -11.71 17.47
C SER A 289 -17.19 -12.92 16.72
N THR A 290 -17.51 -12.70 15.45
CA THR A 290 -18.19 -13.70 14.61
C THR A 290 -17.27 -14.85 14.20
N LYS A 291 -15.95 -14.64 14.30
CA LYS A 291 -14.93 -15.53 13.75
C LYS A 291 -14.10 -16.21 14.84
N ARG A 292 -13.42 -17.29 14.44
CA ARG A 292 -12.53 -18.07 15.30
C ARG A 292 -11.17 -18.28 14.64
N ALA A 293 -10.11 -18.22 15.41
CA ALA A 293 -8.73 -18.42 14.95
C ALA A 293 -8.03 -19.50 15.78
N LEU A 294 -7.06 -20.19 15.19
CA LEU A 294 -6.12 -21.01 15.94
C LEU A 294 -5.03 -20.10 16.50
N LEU A 295 -4.72 -20.20 17.80
CA LEU A 295 -3.69 -19.41 18.46
C LEU A 295 -2.64 -20.36 19.09
N PRO A 296 -1.33 -20.07 19.02
CA PRO A 296 -0.27 -20.91 19.60
C PRO A 296 -0.33 -20.98 21.13
N GLY A 297 0.06 -22.09 21.76
CA GLY A 297 0.19 -22.18 23.23
C GLY A 297 -1.08 -22.44 24.04
N LEU A 298 -2.25 -22.63 23.40
CA LEU A 298 -3.45 -23.14 24.07
C LEU A 298 -3.41 -24.68 24.11
N PRO A 299 -3.86 -25.33 25.21
CA PRO A 299 -3.66 -26.75 25.43
C PRO A 299 -4.13 -27.59 24.24
N ALA A 300 -3.18 -28.36 23.70
CA ALA A 300 -3.22 -29.13 22.45
C ALA A 300 -4.30 -30.22 22.37
N ALA A 301 -5.18 -30.33 23.38
CA ALA A 301 -6.20 -31.36 23.45
C ALA A 301 -7.38 -31.17 22.46
N SER A 302 -7.45 -30.09 21.67
CA SER A 302 -8.61 -29.92 20.78
C SER A 302 -8.36 -29.34 19.38
N GLY A 303 -7.20 -28.77 19.05
CA GLY A 303 -7.00 -28.09 17.75
C GLY A 303 -8.18 -27.15 17.40
N SER A 304 -8.84 -26.60 18.42
CA SER A 304 -10.13 -25.95 18.27
C SER A 304 -9.90 -24.46 18.18
N ALA A 305 -10.46 -23.86 17.13
CA ALA A 305 -10.37 -22.44 16.92
C ALA A 305 -11.08 -21.69 18.07
N VAL A 306 -10.40 -20.71 18.64
CA VAL A 306 -10.88 -19.89 19.75
C VAL A 306 -11.53 -18.61 19.24
N ARG A 307 -12.49 -18.09 20.01
CA ARG A 307 -13.19 -16.84 19.67
C ARG A 307 -12.22 -15.67 19.69
N VAL A 308 -12.21 -14.91 18.61
CA VAL A 308 -11.48 -13.65 18.48
C VAL A 308 -12.43 -12.57 17.97
N CYS A 309 -12.16 -11.30 18.27
CA CYS A 309 -12.94 -10.22 17.66
C CYS A 309 -12.65 -10.14 16.15
N ASP A 310 -13.57 -9.55 15.38
CA ASP A 310 -13.42 -9.48 13.92
C ASP A 310 -12.17 -8.68 13.52
N ALA A 311 -11.76 -7.69 14.32
CA ALA A 311 -10.53 -6.93 14.13
C ALA A 311 -9.27 -7.81 14.31
N ALA A 312 -9.25 -8.64 15.36
CA ALA A 312 -8.17 -9.60 15.59
C ALA A 312 -8.07 -10.62 14.44
N TYR A 313 -9.22 -11.13 14.00
CA TYR A 313 -9.25 -12.05 12.86
C TYR A 313 -8.70 -11.41 11.59
N ASN A 314 -9.15 -10.18 11.27
CA ASN A 314 -8.70 -9.50 10.05
C ASN A 314 -7.19 -9.20 10.12
N MET A 315 -6.66 -8.83 11.29
CA MET A 315 -5.22 -8.66 11.47
C MET A 315 -4.45 -9.95 11.18
N LEU A 316 -4.91 -11.09 11.70
CA LEU A 316 -4.28 -12.39 11.44
C LEU A 316 -4.44 -12.83 9.97
N ALA A 317 -5.57 -12.53 9.33
CA ALA A 317 -5.80 -12.80 7.91
C ALA A 317 -4.86 -12.00 7.00
N MET A 318 -4.63 -10.72 7.31
CA MET A 318 -3.68 -9.89 6.56
C MET A 318 -2.26 -10.44 6.63
N LEU A 319 -1.84 -11.00 7.76
CA LEU A 319 -0.53 -11.65 7.87
C LEU A 319 -0.41 -12.90 7.00
N ASP A 320 -1.50 -13.64 6.81
CA ASP A 320 -1.57 -14.81 5.92
C ASP A 320 -1.42 -14.37 4.45
N GLU A 321 -2.19 -13.36 4.03
CA GLU A 321 -2.09 -12.80 2.68
C GLU A 321 -0.71 -12.21 2.38
N VAL A 322 -0.10 -11.49 3.33
CA VAL A 322 1.26 -10.96 3.17
C VAL A 322 2.28 -12.09 3.04
N ALA A 323 2.16 -13.16 3.82
CA ALA A 323 3.05 -14.32 3.71
C ALA A 323 2.95 -14.99 2.33
N GLU A 324 1.75 -15.13 1.78
CA GLU A 324 1.56 -15.69 0.44
C GLU A 324 2.21 -14.82 -0.65
N VAL A 325 2.08 -13.50 -0.54
CA VAL A 325 2.73 -12.56 -1.48
C VAL A 325 4.24 -12.60 -1.36
N GLU A 326 4.79 -12.56 -0.15
CA GLU A 326 6.24 -12.65 0.08
C GLU A 326 6.81 -13.98 -0.45
N GLU A 327 6.11 -15.10 -0.25
CA GLU A 327 6.52 -16.40 -0.77
C GLU A 327 6.47 -16.44 -2.30
N ALA A 328 5.45 -15.85 -2.92
CA ALA A 328 5.33 -15.74 -4.37
C ALA A 328 6.43 -14.85 -4.96
N GLU A 329 6.75 -13.72 -4.32
CA GLU A 329 7.84 -12.83 -4.73
C GLU A 329 9.20 -13.51 -4.58
N ALA A 330 9.42 -14.25 -3.50
CA ALA A 330 10.66 -15.02 -3.30
C ALA A 330 10.82 -16.11 -4.37
N LYS A 331 9.74 -16.82 -4.73
CA LYS A 331 9.75 -17.80 -5.83
C LYS A 331 10.02 -17.12 -7.18
N ALA A 332 9.41 -15.98 -7.44
CA ALA A 332 9.63 -15.22 -8.68
C ALA A 332 11.07 -14.68 -8.77
N ALA A 333 11.63 -14.19 -7.67
CA ALA A 333 13.02 -13.74 -7.59
C ALA A 333 13.99 -14.90 -7.86
N LYS A 334 13.76 -16.06 -7.23
CA LYS A 334 14.55 -17.27 -7.48
C LYS A 334 14.47 -17.73 -8.94
N ALA A 335 13.28 -17.74 -9.53
CA ALA A 335 13.12 -18.10 -10.95
C ALA A 335 13.90 -17.14 -11.87
N ARG A 336 13.96 -15.84 -11.55
CA ARG A 336 14.76 -14.86 -12.31
C ARG A 336 16.26 -15.12 -12.16
N THR A 337 16.75 -15.40 -10.95
CA THR A 337 18.17 -15.73 -10.74
C THR A 337 18.56 -17.03 -11.45
N ASP A 338 17.69 -18.04 -11.40
CA ASP A 338 17.92 -19.32 -12.06
C ASP A 338 17.95 -19.15 -13.59
N ALA A 339 17.03 -18.37 -14.15
CA ALA A 339 17.02 -18.02 -15.58
C ALA A 339 18.28 -17.25 -16.01
N LEU A 340 18.73 -16.28 -15.19
CA LEU A 340 19.95 -15.52 -15.47
C LEU A 340 21.19 -16.41 -15.42
N SER A 341 21.23 -17.35 -14.46
CA SER A 341 22.34 -18.30 -14.33
C SER A 341 22.41 -19.26 -15.52
N ALA A 342 21.27 -19.76 -16.01
CA ALA A 342 21.18 -20.58 -17.21
C ALA A 342 21.61 -19.80 -18.47
N GLN A 343 21.19 -18.53 -18.60
CA GLN A 343 21.62 -17.69 -19.72
C GLN A 343 23.14 -17.47 -19.73
N ARG A 344 23.74 -17.24 -18.55
CA ARG A 344 25.19 -17.11 -18.40
C ARG A 344 25.91 -18.39 -18.80
N GLN A 345 25.42 -19.56 -18.37
CA GLN A 345 25.97 -20.87 -18.75
C GLN A 345 25.98 -21.04 -20.28
N GLN A 346 24.87 -20.71 -20.94
CA GLN A 346 24.73 -20.83 -22.40
C GLN A 346 25.65 -19.85 -23.17
N VAL A 347 25.95 -18.67 -22.60
CA VAL A 347 26.92 -17.75 -23.20
C VAL A 347 28.34 -18.31 -23.06
N VAL A 348 28.70 -18.84 -21.90
CA VAL A 348 30.01 -19.48 -21.66
C VAL A 348 30.23 -20.63 -22.63
N GLU A 349 29.27 -21.54 -22.75
CA GLU A 349 29.37 -22.71 -23.63
C GLU A 349 29.52 -22.31 -25.11
N ARG A 350 28.79 -21.27 -25.56
CA ARG A 350 28.96 -20.73 -26.92
C ARG A 350 30.33 -20.11 -27.15
N LEU A 351 30.91 -19.46 -26.14
CA LEU A 351 32.25 -18.88 -26.24
C LEU A 351 33.32 -19.98 -26.28
N GLU A 352 33.16 -21.03 -25.49
CA GLU A 352 34.05 -22.21 -25.49
C GLU A 352 34.00 -22.93 -26.85
N GLN A 353 32.82 -23.19 -27.40
CA GLN A 353 32.67 -23.78 -28.73
C GLN A 353 33.33 -22.93 -29.83
N LYS A 354 33.17 -21.60 -29.77
CA LYS A 354 33.83 -20.68 -30.71
C LYS A 354 35.35 -20.68 -30.54
N ALA A 355 35.86 -20.75 -29.31
CA ALA A 355 37.29 -20.82 -29.05
C ALA A 355 37.88 -22.14 -29.58
N GLN A 356 37.20 -23.25 -29.35
CA GLN A 356 37.59 -24.57 -29.85
C GLN A 356 37.61 -24.62 -31.38
N ALA A 357 36.56 -24.11 -32.04
CA ALA A 357 36.49 -24.05 -33.50
C ALA A 357 37.63 -23.22 -34.11
N LYS A 358 37.96 -22.07 -33.50
CA LYS A 358 39.11 -21.25 -33.92
C LYS A 358 40.45 -21.96 -33.71
N ALA A 359 40.61 -22.69 -32.61
CA ALA A 359 41.82 -23.47 -32.33
C ALA A 359 41.99 -24.59 -33.37
N ASP A 360 40.92 -25.30 -33.71
CA ASP A 360 40.92 -26.38 -34.70
C ASP A 360 41.18 -25.85 -36.13
N GLU A 361 40.60 -24.71 -36.49
CA GLU A 361 40.88 -24.02 -37.75
C GLU A 361 42.36 -23.63 -37.85
N LYS A 362 42.92 -23.01 -36.81
CA LYS A 362 44.35 -22.65 -36.75
C LYS A 362 45.24 -23.89 -36.84
N ARG A 363 44.87 -24.99 -36.19
CA ARG A 363 45.59 -26.28 -36.27
C ARG A 363 45.56 -26.84 -37.70
N ARG A 364 44.43 -26.76 -38.41
CA ARG A 364 44.32 -27.18 -39.82
C ARG A 364 45.18 -26.33 -40.74
N GLN A 365 45.21 -25.01 -40.54
CA GLN A 365 46.07 -24.08 -41.31
C GLN A 365 47.55 -24.44 -41.14
N LEU A 366 48.02 -24.62 -39.90
CA LEU A 366 49.41 -25.00 -39.62
C LEU A 366 49.80 -26.36 -40.24
N LEU A 367 48.88 -27.34 -40.23
CA LEU A 367 49.11 -28.64 -40.88
C LEU A 367 49.14 -28.55 -42.41
N ALA A 368 48.42 -27.61 -43.02
CA ALA A 368 48.45 -27.37 -44.46
C ALA A 368 49.76 -26.68 -44.87
N GLU A 369 50.21 -25.70 -44.11
CA GLU A 369 51.50 -25.01 -44.32
C GLU A 369 52.69 -25.97 -44.16
N GLY A 370 52.63 -26.90 -43.20
CA GLY A 370 53.65 -27.92 -42.99
C GLY A 370 53.81 -28.94 -44.13
N ARG A 371 52.80 -29.13 -44.98
CA ARG A 371 52.88 -30.02 -46.16
C ARG A 371 53.53 -29.37 -47.39
N GLY A 372 53.79 -28.06 -47.36
CA GLY A 372 54.46 -27.31 -48.43
C GLY A 372 56.00 -27.23 -48.32
N ALA A 373 56.59 -27.66 -47.20
CA ALA A 373 58.03 -27.55 -46.96
C ALA A 373 58.80 -28.82 -47.40
N GLY A 374 58.90 -29.02 -48.71
CA GLY A 374 59.86 -29.96 -49.31
C GLY A 374 61.28 -29.38 -49.35
N ARG A 375 62.18 -29.97 -48.54
CA ARG A 375 63.67 -29.95 -48.49
C ARG A 375 64.45 -28.62 -48.56
N PRO A 376 65.45 -28.39 -47.66
CA PRO A 376 66.19 -27.14 -47.59
C PRO A 376 67.42 -27.12 -48.51
N SER A 377 67.68 -25.97 -49.15
CA SER A 377 69.04 -25.59 -49.53
C SER A 377 69.48 -24.36 -48.74
N THR A 378 70.76 -24.42 -48.39
CA THR A 378 71.56 -23.70 -47.41
C THR A 378 71.58 -22.17 -47.51
N GLY A 379 71.71 -21.51 -46.34
CA GLY A 379 72.59 -20.33 -46.23
C GLY A 379 71.94 -18.94 -46.14
N SER A 380 70.83 -18.77 -45.40
CA SER A 380 70.38 -17.44 -44.88
C SER A 380 69.16 -17.57 -43.94
N ARG A 381 68.40 -18.68 -44.06
CA ARG A 381 67.11 -18.88 -43.40
C ARG A 381 67.14 -19.07 -41.87
N HIS A 382 68.26 -19.42 -41.24
CA HIS A 382 68.28 -19.65 -39.79
C HIS A 382 68.10 -18.36 -38.95
N THR A 383 68.57 -17.22 -39.45
CA THR A 383 68.39 -15.92 -38.77
C THR A 383 66.99 -15.36 -39.01
N GLU A 384 66.41 -15.57 -40.19
CA GLU A 384 65.03 -15.14 -40.48
C GLU A 384 63.96 -16.05 -39.84
N GLN A 385 64.15 -17.38 -39.83
CA GLN A 385 63.24 -18.30 -39.14
C GLN A 385 63.32 -18.17 -37.62
N SER A 386 64.51 -17.92 -37.04
CA SER A 386 64.59 -17.64 -35.59
C SER A 386 64.04 -16.27 -35.22
N ARG A 387 64.19 -15.24 -36.08
CA ARG A 387 63.50 -13.95 -35.90
C ARG A 387 61.99 -14.06 -36.02
N ALA A 388 61.48 -14.82 -36.99
CA ALA A 388 60.05 -15.06 -37.15
C ALA A 388 59.47 -15.88 -35.98
N ALA A 389 60.18 -16.92 -35.52
CA ALA A 389 59.80 -17.68 -34.33
C ALA A 389 59.85 -16.82 -33.05
N SER A 390 60.85 -15.96 -32.91
CA SER A 390 60.97 -15.00 -31.80
C SER A 390 59.87 -13.93 -31.84
N ALA A 391 59.50 -13.43 -33.01
CA ALA A 391 58.41 -12.47 -33.19
C ALA A 391 57.05 -13.11 -32.90
N ALA A 392 56.83 -14.35 -33.34
CA ALA A 392 55.63 -15.12 -33.01
C ALA A 392 55.54 -15.45 -31.51
N ALA A 393 56.67 -15.79 -30.87
CA ALA A 393 56.73 -16.00 -29.43
C ALA A 393 56.47 -14.70 -28.63
N SER A 394 56.99 -13.56 -29.09
CA SER A 394 56.72 -12.24 -28.50
C SER A 394 55.25 -11.87 -28.62
N SER A 395 54.66 -12.05 -29.81
CA SER A 395 53.23 -11.78 -30.04
C SER A 395 52.32 -12.71 -29.22
N ALA A 396 52.69 -13.98 -29.06
CA ALA A 396 51.97 -14.91 -28.20
C ALA A 396 52.10 -14.54 -26.71
N SER A 397 53.27 -14.08 -26.27
CA SER A 397 53.51 -13.60 -24.91
C SER A 397 52.70 -12.32 -24.62
N GLU A 398 52.64 -11.37 -25.55
CA GLU A 398 51.82 -10.16 -25.44
C GLU A 398 50.33 -10.49 -25.41
N ALA A 399 49.87 -11.44 -26.23
CA ALA A 399 48.49 -11.90 -26.21
C ALA A 399 48.12 -12.60 -24.89
N MET A 400 49.03 -13.39 -24.31
CA MET A 400 48.82 -14.01 -22.99
C MET A 400 48.84 -12.98 -21.87
N ALA A 401 49.72 -11.97 -21.92
CA ALA A 401 49.72 -10.86 -20.97
C ALA A 401 48.40 -10.05 -21.03
N ALA A 402 47.89 -9.79 -22.23
CA ALA A 402 46.61 -9.11 -22.42
C ALA A 402 45.40 -9.93 -21.91
N LEU A 403 45.43 -11.26 -22.06
CA LEU A 403 44.43 -12.17 -21.49
C LEU A 403 44.51 -12.22 -19.96
N HIS A 404 45.73 -12.28 -19.40
CA HIS A 404 45.94 -12.24 -17.95
C HIS A 404 45.42 -10.95 -17.33
N GLN A 405 45.73 -9.80 -17.95
CA GLN A 405 45.26 -8.50 -17.51
C GLN A 405 43.72 -8.36 -17.59
N ARG A 406 43.09 -9.01 -18.58
CA ARG A 406 41.62 -9.12 -18.65
C ARG A 406 41.05 -10.05 -17.57
N GLY A 407 41.73 -11.15 -17.26
CA GLY A 407 41.39 -12.07 -16.17
C GLY A 407 41.43 -11.38 -14.80
N GLU A 408 42.48 -10.61 -14.52
CA GLU A 408 42.61 -9.82 -13.29
C GLU A 408 41.52 -8.74 -13.18
N LYS A 409 41.19 -8.06 -14.28
CA LYS A 409 40.07 -7.10 -14.29
C LYS A 409 38.74 -7.77 -13.99
N LEU A 410 38.50 -8.97 -14.50
CA LEU A 410 37.27 -9.74 -14.21
C LEU A 410 37.23 -10.25 -12.77
N ALA A 411 38.36 -10.69 -12.22
CA ALA A 411 38.46 -11.06 -10.80
C ALA A 411 38.15 -9.86 -9.89
N ASN A 412 38.74 -8.70 -10.16
CA ASN A 412 38.50 -7.46 -9.40
C ASN A 412 37.04 -6.98 -9.53
N LEU A 413 36.39 -7.20 -10.69
CA LEU A 413 34.96 -6.95 -10.86
C LEU A 413 34.10 -7.92 -10.03
N ASN A 414 34.48 -9.19 -9.93
CA ASN A 414 33.78 -10.18 -9.12
C ASN A 414 33.93 -9.86 -7.61
N ASP A 415 35.11 -9.43 -7.17
CA ASP A 415 35.35 -8.99 -5.79
C ASP A 415 34.53 -7.74 -5.45
N LYS A 416 34.39 -6.79 -6.39
CA LYS A 416 33.50 -5.63 -6.21
C LYS A 416 32.03 -6.00 -6.14
N VAL A 417 31.59 -7.01 -6.88
CA VAL A 417 30.20 -7.51 -6.78
C VAL A 417 29.97 -8.19 -5.43
N ALA A 418 30.95 -8.94 -4.91
CA ALA A 418 30.88 -9.50 -3.56
C ALA A 418 30.85 -8.40 -2.49
N GLN A 419 31.66 -7.35 -2.64
CA GLN A 419 31.66 -6.20 -1.74
C GLN A 419 30.30 -5.47 -1.74
N LEU A 420 29.69 -5.25 -2.90
CA LEU A 420 28.36 -4.65 -2.99
C LEU A 420 27.28 -5.52 -2.32
N GLY A 421 27.45 -6.85 -2.34
CA GLY A 421 26.59 -7.76 -1.59
C GLY A 421 26.69 -7.56 -0.08
N HIS A 422 27.91 -7.46 0.44
CA HIS A 422 28.15 -7.18 1.87
C HIS A 422 27.67 -5.78 2.27
N ASP A 423 27.91 -4.76 1.46
CA ASP A 423 27.44 -3.39 1.73
C ASP A 423 25.90 -3.31 1.77
N ALA A 424 25.20 -4.12 0.96
CA ALA A 424 23.74 -4.22 0.98
C ALA A 424 23.23 -4.92 2.26
N GLU A 425 23.90 -5.97 2.72
CA GLU A 425 23.59 -6.63 4.00
C GLU A 425 23.82 -5.69 5.20
N ASP A 426 24.89 -4.90 5.18
CA ASP A 426 25.19 -3.90 6.20
C ASP A 426 24.14 -2.77 6.22
N PHE A 427 23.70 -2.30 5.05
CA PHE A 427 22.62 -1.33 4.94
C PHE A 427 21.29 -1.87 5.49
N TYR A 428 20.98 -3.15 5.21
CA TYR A 428 19.81 -3.83 5.77
C TYR A 428 19.91 -3.98 7.31
N ALA A 429 21.08 -4.31 7.84
CA ALA A 429 21.32 -4.39 9.28
C ALA A 429 21.21 -3.00 9.95
N MET A 430 21.70 -1.95 9.30
CA MET A 430 21.62 -0.56 9.80
C MET A 430 20.18 -0.05 9.84
N THR A 431 19.41 -0.26 8.78
CA THR A 431 17.99 0.13 8.73
C THR A 431 17.15 -0.62 9.77
N LYS A 432 17.44 -1.91 10.01
CA LYS A 432 16.84 -2.68 11.11
C LYS A 432 17.15 -2.09 12.49
N LYS A 433 18.39 -1.66 12.74
CA LYS A 433 18.77 -0.99 14.00
C LYS A 433 18.06 0.36 14.18
N LEU A 434 17.97 1.18 13.13
CA LEU A 434 17.25 2.46 13.17
C LEU A 434 15.77 2.27 13.47
N ARG A 435 15.13 1.25 12.88
CA ARG A 435 13.74 0.89 13.17
C ARG A 435 13.55 0.47 14.63
N GLN A 436 14.43 -0.39 15.16
CA GLN A 436 14.39 -0.78 16.57
C GLN A 436 14.68 0.39 17.54
N GLN A 437 15.42 1.40 17.08
CA GLN A 437 15.69 2.61 17.86
C GLN A 437 14.51 3.57 17.83
N ALA A 438 13.83 3.71 16.68
CA ALA A 438 12.56 4.43 16.57
C ALA A 438 11.46 3.81 17.44
N GLU A 439 11.35 2.48 17.46
CA GLU A 439 10.43 1.72 18.32
C GLU A 439 10.76 1.84 19.82
N ARG A 440 12.05 1.99 20.17
CA ARG A 440 12.46 2.29 21.54
C ARG A 440 12.12 3.72 21.94
N ASN A 441 12.33 4.69 21.06
CA ASN A 441 12.03 6.09 21.33
C ASN A 441 10.53 6.37 21.42
N SER A 442 9.69 5.62 20.69
CA SER A 442 8.22 5.75 20.76
C SER A 442 7.61 5.17 22.04
N ARG A 443 8.36 4.39 22.84
CA ARG A 443 7.90 3.87 24.14
C ARG A 443 8.07 4.86 25.30
N TRP A 444 8.70 6.02 25.07
CA TRP A 444 8.97 7.04 26.10
C TRP A 444 8.11 8.31 25.98
N PHE A 445 7.14 8.34 25.05
CA PHE A 445 6.21 9.46 24.85
C PHE A 445 4.76 9.05 25.04
#